data_AF-A0A315A026-F1
#
_entry.id   AF-A0A315A026-F1
#
_cell.length_a   1.000
_cell.length_b   1.000
_cell.length_c   1.000
_cell.angle_alpha   90.00
_cell.angle_beta   90.00
_cell.angle_gamma   90.00
#
_symmetry.space_group_name_H-M   'P 1'
#
loop_
_entity.id
_entity.type
_entity.pdbx_description
1 polymer ?
#
loop_
_entity_poly.entity_id
_entity_poly.type
_entity_poly.pdbx_seq_one_letter_code
_entity_poly.pdbx_strand_id
1 'polypeptide(L)'
;MYYWYKKVKDMPGSDMGKFTRVLHSGNADNLMEEIPTVVVDPLPEGLDRGYIVLNRPWAFVQWLEKATIEEEYILMAEPDHIFVNPLPNLAHGNSPAGYPFFYIKPAENEKIIRKFYPEEKGPVTDIDPIGNSPVIIKKSLLEEISPTWVNVSLRMKDDPQTDKAFGWVLEILIVQPPWDLEVGKTFIIHYTYGCDYNLKGALTYGKIGEWRFDKRSYLSGPPPRNLSLPPPGVPESVIRLVKMVNEATANIPGWDTLTSG
;
A
#
# COMPACT_ATOMS: atom_id res chain seq x y z
N MET A 1 6.16 7.35 -1.11
CA MET A 1 5.28 8.04 -0.16
C MET A 1 5.77 9.41 0.38
N TYR A 2 6.57 9.48 1.46
CA TYR A 2 6.60 10.64 2.40
C TYR A 2 6.88 12.04 1.82
N TYR A 3 7.79 12.19 0.85
CA TYR A 3 8.03 13.48 0.16
C TYR A 3 6.72 14.09 -0.41
N TRP A 4 5.88 13.25 -1.00
CA TRP A 4 4.62 13.66 -1.61
C TRP A 4 3.55 13.99 -0.58
N TYR A 5 3.49 13.27 0.55
CA TYR A 5 2.69 13.67 1.72
C TYR A 5 3.06 15.10 2.18
N LYS A 6 4.35 15.40 2.36
CA LYS A 6 4.83 16.74 2.76
C LYS A 6 4.40 17.84 1.76
N LYS A 7 4.11 17.52 0.50
CA LYS A 7 3.57 18.46 -0.49
C LYS A 7 2.05 18.59 -0.48
N VAL A 8 1.29 17.48 -0.38
CA VAL A 8 -0.18 17.52 -0.53
C VAL A 8 -0.93 17.81 0.77
N LYS A 9 -0.32 17.64 1.94
CA LYS A 9 -1.05 17.73 3.22
C LYS A 9 -1.62 19.13 3.51
N ASP A 10 -0.90 20.18 3.10
CA ASP A 10 -1.28 21.59 3.35
C ASP A 10 -1.96 22.24 2.12
N MET A 11 -2.33 21.44 1.10
CA MET A 11 -3.06 21.93 -0.07
C MET A 11 -4.56 22.07 0.22
N PRO A 12 -5.26 23.05 -0.40
CA PRO A 12 -6.72 23.18 -0.24
C PRO A 12 -7.47 21.90 -0.62
N GLY A 13 -8.40 21.46 0.23
CA GLY A 13 -9.16 20.21 0.06
C GLY A 13 -8.45 18.94 0.53
N SER A 14 -7.35 19.08 1.29
CA SER A 14 -6.65 17.97 1.95
C SER A 14 -7.03 17.92 3.44
N ASP A 15 -7.47 16.76 3.92
CA ASP A 15 -7.77 16.50 5.34
C ASP A 15 -6.65 15.68 6.01
N MET A 16 -5.44 15.69 5.43
CA MET A 16 -4.34 14.83 5.86
C MET A 16 -3.66 15.34 7.13
N GLY A 17 -3.92 14.65 8.25
CA GLY A 17 -3.25 14.87 9.54
C GLY A 17 -1.78 14.42 9.58
N LYS A 18 -1.34 13.96 10.76
CA LYS A 18 0.03 13.47 10.96
C LYS A 18 0.33 12.21 10.14
N PHE A 19 1.62 12.00 9.90
CA PHE A 19 2.14 10.83 9.21
C PHE A 19 2.96 9.98 10.17
N THR A 20 2.72 8.68 10.21
CA THR A 20 3.58 7.72 10.91
C THR A 20 3.96 6.58 9.97
N ARG A 21 5.25 6.28 9.87
CA ARG A 21 5.74 5.00 9.34
C ARG A 21 5.75 3.97 10.47
N VAL A 22 5.09 2.84 10.27
CA VAL A 22 5.18 1.70 11.20
C VAL A 22 6.27 0.76 10.70
N LEU A 23 7.41 0.71 11.40
CA LEU A 23 8.59 -0.06 11.02
C LEU A 23 8.63 -1.38 11.79
N HIS A 24 8.21 -2.47 11.14
CA HIS A 24 7.99 -3.78 11.77
C HIS A 24 9.21 -4.72 11.72
N SER A 25 10.42 -4.16 11.77
CA SER A 25 11.69 -4.88 11.78
C SER A 25 12.21 -5.18 13.20
N GLY A 26 11.53 -4.68 14.24
CA GLY A 26 12.03 -4.65 15.62
C GLY A 26 13.26 -3.75 15.84
N ASN A 27 13.75 -3.06 14.80
CA ASN A 27 15.01 -2.33 14.82
C ASN A 27 14.83 -0.92 14.21
N ALA A 28 15.54 0.06 14.76
CA ALA A 28 15.58 1.41 14.19
C ALA A 28 16.42 1.44 12.90
N ASP A 29 16.08 2.33 11.97
CA ASP A 29 16.85 2.62 10.77
C ASP A 29 17.17 4.12 10.63
N ASN A 30 18.03 4.46 9.67
CA ASN A 30 18.44 5.84 9.40
C ASN A 30 17.29 6.74 8.88
N LEU A 31 16.25 6.17 8.26
CA LEU A 31 15.10 6.93 7.78
C LEU A 31 14.21 7.45 8.93
N MET A 32 14.42 7.01 10.16
CA MET A 32 13.75 7.57 11.35
C MET A 32 14.14 9.02 11.63
N GLU A 33 15.28 9.51 11.14
CA GLU A 33 15.70 10.92 11.28
C GLU A 33 14.86 11.87 10.40
N GLU A 34 14.32 11.37 9.28
CA GLU A 34 13.54 12.15 8.30
C GLU A 34 12.03 11.86 8.34
N ILE A 35 11.66 10.62 8.64
CA ILE A 35 10.28 10.12 8.60
C ILE A 35 9.83 9.77 10.02
N PRO A 36 8.78 10.43 10.57
CA PRO A 36 8.23 10.07 11.87
C PRO A 36 7.84 8.59 11.89
N THR A 37 8.47 7.83 12.77
CA THR A 37 8.45 6.36 12.75
C THR A 37 8.18 5.80 14.14
N VAL A 38 7.31 4.78 14.21
CA VAL A 38 7.18 3.91 15.38
C VAL A 38 7.78 2.55 15.02
N VAL A 39 8.78 2.11 15.78
CA VAL A 39 9.35 0.77 15.66
C VAL A 39 8.45 -0.21 16.40
N VAL A 40 8.11 -1.31 15.72
CA VAL A 40 7.32 -2.40 16.26
C VAL A 40 8.01 -3.72 15.94
N ASP A 41 7.76 -4.70 16.80
CA ASP A 41 8.40 -6.00 16.74
C ASP A 41 7.77 -6.83 15.60
N PRO A 42 8.54 -7.67 14.88
CA PRO A 42 7.96 -8.62 13.93
C PRO A 42 7.09 -9.66 14.67
N LEU A 43 6.39 -10.49 13.91
CA LEU A 43 5.82 -11.73 14.45
C LEU A 43 6.95 -12.63 14.97
N PRO A 44 6.74 -13.36 16.08
CA PRO A 44 7.64 -14.42 16.52
C PRO A 44 8.01 -15.40 15.40
N GLU A 45 9.26 -15.86 15.41
CA GLU A 45 9.86 -16.65 14.34
C GLU A 45 9.00 -17.86 13.95
N GLY A 46 8.79 -18.04 12.64
CA GLY A 46 8.01 -19.14 12.06
C GLY A 46 6.49 -18.93 12.02
N LEU A 47 5.92 -17.98 12.78
CA LEU A 47 4.46 -17.71 12.75
C LEU A 47 3.99 -17.10 11.43
N ASP A 48 4.84 -16.35 10.73
CA ASP A 48 4.52 -15.83 9.40
C ASP A 48 4.58 -16.90 8.28
N ARG A 49 5.18 -18.07 8.57
CA ARG A 49 5.48 -19.15 7.62
C ARG A 49 6.19 -18.65 6.34
N GLY A 50 7.06 -17.64 6.47
CA GLY A 50 7.75 -16.98 5.37
C GLY A 50 6.87 -16.03 4.54
N TYR A 51 5.60 -15.82 4.91
CA TYR A 51 4.72 -14.81 4.31
C TYR A 51 4.75 -13.53 5.13
N ILE A 52 5.83 -12.77 4.93
CA ILE A 52 6.19 -11.55 5.66
C ILE A 52 5.08 -10.48 5.77
N VAL A 53 4.06 -10.54 4.90
CA VAL A 53 2.90 -9.63 4.92
C VAL A 53 2.09 -9.78 6.23
N LEU A 54 2.14 -10.93 6.90
CA LEU A 54 1.50 -11.15 8.19
C LEU A 54 2.06 -10.29 9.33
N ASN A 55 3.27 -9.73 9.19
CA ASN A 55 3.78 -8.75 10.14
C ASN A 55 2.94 -7.47 10.17
N ARG A 56 2.18 -7.16 9.10
CA ARG A 56 1.38 -5.92 8.99
C ARG A 56 0.24 -5.80 10.00
N PRO A 57 -0.73 -6.74 10.12
CA PRO A 57 -1.77 -6.64 11.13
C PRO A 57 -1.20 -6.60 12.56
N TRP A 58 -0.11 -7.34 12.81
CA TRP A 58 0.58 -7.34 14.10
C TRP A 58 1.25 -5.99 14.41
N ALA A 59 1.84 -5.37 13.39
CA ALA A 59 2.40 -4.03 13.47
C ALA A 59 1.33 -2.96 13.76
N PHE A 60 0.12 -3.10 13.21
CA PHE A 60 -1.00 -2.19 13.53
C PHE A 60 -1.48 -2.33 14.98
N VAL A 61 -1.62 -3.55 15.51
CA VAL A 61 -1.94 -3.77 16.94
C VAL A 61 -0.94 -3.04 17.84
N GLN A 62 0.35 -3.33 17.67
CA GLN A 62 1.40 -2.70 18.47
C GLN A 62 1.47 -1.18 18.29
N TRP A 63 1.21 -0.66 17.08
CA TRP A 63 1.23 0.78 16.84
C TRP A 63 0.07 1.48 17.57
N LEU A 64 -1.14 0.90 17.57
CA LEU A 64 -2.28 1.43 18.31
C LEU A 64 -2.06 1.38 19.84
N GLU A 65 -1.35 0.37 20.34
CA GLU A 65 -0.93 0.28 21.75
C GLU A 65 0.17 1.28 22.12
N LYS A 66 1.14 1.53 21.21
CA LYS A 66 2.35 2.32 21.46
C LYS A 66 2.21 3.82 21.13
N ALA A 67 1.27 4.24 20.28
CA ALA A 67 1.21 5.60 19.73
C ALA A 67 0.03 6.45 20.26
N THR A 68 0.30 7.73 20.55
CA THR A 68 -0.75 8.73 20.78
C THR A 68 -1.26 9.29 19.45
N ILE A 69 -2.47 8.88 19.06
CA ILE A 69 -3.13 9.30 17.81
C ILE A 69 -4.25 10.27 18.16
N GLU A 70 -4.11 11.53 17.73
CA GLU A 70 -5.09 12.62 17.94
C GLU A 70 -6.20 12.60 16.87
N GLU A 71 -5.88 12.12 15.67
CA GLU A 71 -6.76 12.02 14.53
C GLU A 71 -7.91 11.01 14.76
N GLU A 72 -9.14 11.40 14.39
CA GLU A 72 -10.31 10.50 14.46
C GLU A 72 -10.28 9.42 13.36
N TYR A 73 -9.62 9.68 12.23
CA TYR A 73 -9.54 8.78 11.07
C TYR A 73 -8.10 8.49 10.69
N ILE A 74 -7.84 7.26 10.29
CA ILE A 74 -6.53 6.75 9.89
C ILE A 74 -6.59 6.31 8.42
N LEU A 75 -5.70 6.86 7.60
CA LEU A 75 -5.39 6.30 6.28
C LEU A 75 -4.31 5.23 6.43
N MET A 76 -4.69 3.97 6.23
CA MET A 76 -3.72 2.90 5.99
C MET A 76 -3.27 2.96 4.52
N ALA A 77 -1.96 2.87 4.26
CA ALA A 77 -1.37 2.99 2.93
C ALA A 77 0.01 2.31 2.86
N GLU A 78 0.53 2.09 1.65
CA GLU A 78 1.79 1.36 1.41
C GLU A 78 2.96 2.27 0.95
N PRO A 79 4.23 1.91 1.22
CA PRO A 79 5.38 2.78 0.94
C PRO A 79 5.49 3.26 -0.52
N ASP A 80 5.04 2.43 -1.45
CA ASP A 80 4.95 2.68 -2.89
C ASP A 80 3.61 3.26 -3.37
N HIS A 81 2.84 3.84 -2.44
CA HIS A 81 1.87 4.89 -2.78
C HIS A 81 2.57 6.25 -2.94
N ILE A 82 2.14 7.00 -3.96
CA ILE A 82 2.51 8.40 -4.22
C ILE A 82 1.22 9.22 -4.25
N PHE A 83 1.09 10.21 -3.35
CA PHE A 83 -0.02 11.15 -3.38
C PHE A 83 0.13 12.14 -4.55
N VAL A 84 -0.91 12.24 -5.39
CA VAL A 84 -0.92 13.07 -6.61
C VAL A 84 -1.73 14.35 -6.42
N ASN A 85 -2.77 14.29 -5.61
CA ASN A 85 -3.73 15.35 -5.33
C ASN A 85 -3.95 15.47 -3.81
N PRO A 86 -4.43 16.62 -3.29
CA PRO A 86 -4.94 16.72 -1.92
C PRO A 86 -6.01 15.65 -1.67
N LEU A 87 -5.94 14.98 -0.51
CA LEU A 87 -6.84 13.88 -0.17
C LEU A 87 -7.77 14.31 0.98
N PRO A 88 -9.08 14.51 0.71
CA PRO A 88 -10.06 14.73 1.76
C PRO A 88 -10.38 13.42 2.50
N ASN A 89 -11.07 13.52 3.63
CA ASN A 89 -11.61 12.35 4.32
C ASN A 89 -12.80 11.78 3.54
N LEU A 90 -12.56 10.66 2.85
CA LEU A 90 -13.58 9.95 2.07
C LEU A 90 -14.48 9.05 2.95
N ALA A 91 -14.14 8.82 4.21
CA ALA A 91 -14.94 8.02 5.13
C ALA A 91 -16.12 8.82 5.70
N HIS A 92 -17.20 8.14 6.07
CA HIS A 92 -18.45 8.78 6.51
C HIS A 92 -18.90 8.21 7.86
N GLY A 93 -18.45 8.85 8.94
CA GLY A 93 -18.78 8.44 10.31
C GLY A 93 -18.17 7.08 10.64
N ASN A 94 -19.01 6.05 10.73
CA ASN A 94 -18.57 4.68 10.96
C ASN A 94 -18.41 3.86 9.66
N SER A 95 -18.71 4.43 8.49
CA SER A 95 -18.47 3.78 7.18
C SER A 95 -17.06 4.09 6.68
N PRO A 96 -16.14 3.11 6.59
CA PRO A 96 -14.79 3.33 6.05
C PRO A 96 -14.82 3.58 4.54
N ALA A 97 -13.80 4.26 4.02
CA ALA A 97 -13.54 4.35 2.59
C ALA A 97 -12.42 3.39 2.21
N GLY A 98 -12.79 2.20 1.75
CA GLY A 98 -11.87 1.19 1.24
C GLY A 98 -11.75 1.21 -0.28
N TYR A 99 -10.61 0.76 -0.79
CA TYR A 99 -10.39 0.49 -2.20
C TYR A 99 -10.84 -0.95 -2.52
N PRO A 100 -11.83 -1.17 -3.41
CA PRO A 100 -12.33 -2.52 -3.70
C PRO A 100 -11.38 -3.32 -4.58
N PHE A 101 -11.38 -4.64 -4.37
CA PHE A 101 -10.39 -5.63 -4.78
C PHE A 101 -11.10 -6.74 -5.61
N PHE A 102 -11.24 -6.60 -6.94
CA PHE A 102 -12.32 -7.26 -7.72
C PHE A 102 -12.22 -8.80 -7.92
N TYR A 103 -11.06 -9.40 -7.65
CA TYR A 103 -10.83 -10.86 -7.55
C TYR A 103 -10.84 -11.37 -6.11
N ILE A 104 -10.88 -10.50 -5.08
CA ILE A 104 -11.39 -10.91 -3.78
C ILE A 104 -12.89 -11.13 -3.99
N LYS A 105 -13.26 -12.38 -4.18
CA LYS A 105 -14.63 -12.80 -4.46
C LYS A 105 -15.07 -13.81 -3.41
N PRO A 106 -15.66 -13.34 -2.30
CA PRO A 106 -16.08 -14.21 -1.22
C PRO A 106 -17.09 -15.28 -1.67
N ALA A 107 -18.03 -14.91 -2.54
CA ALA A 107 -19.03 -15.81 -3.11
C ALA A 107 -18.42 -16.95 -3.96
N GLU A 108 -17.35 -16.71 -4.73
CA GLU A 108 -16.66 -17.77 -5.49
C GLU A 108 -15.88 -18.74 -4.58
N ASN A 109 -15.67 -18.38 -3.30
CA ASN A 109 -14.80 -19.11 -2.36
C ASN A 109 -15.51 -19.48 -1.04
N GLU A 110 -16.85 -19.49 -0.99
CA GLU A 110 -17.64 -19.63 0.26
C GLU A 110 -17.17 -20.78 1.15
N LYS A 111 -16.97 -21.98 0.59
CA LYS A 111 -16.54 -23.19 1.34
C LYS A 111 -15.21 -23.02 2.08
N ILE A 112 -14.36 -22.10 1.63
CA ILE A 112 -13.09 -21.76 2.30
C ILE A 112 -13.38 -20.70 3.37
N ILE A 113 -14.17 -19.68 3.05
CA ILE A 113 -14.49 -18.57 3.94
C ILE A 113 -15.31 -18.98 5.17
N ARG A 114 -16.20 -19.97 5.07
CA ARG A 114 -16.97 -20.47 6.22
C ARG A 114 -16.10 -20.99 7.38
N LYS A 115 -14.81 -21.30 7.14
CA LYS A 115 -13.83 -21.60 8.21
C LYS A 115 -13.52 -20.41 9.13
N PHE A 116 -13.74 -19.18 8.66
CA PHE A 116 -13.39 -17.92 9.33
C PHE A 116 -14.60 -16.99 9.56
N TYR A 117 -15.61 -17.09 8.69
CA TYR A 117 -16.89 -16.38 8.74
C TYR A 117 -18.06 -17.39 8.73
N PRO A 118 -18.41 -17.97 9.89
CA PRO A 118 -19.52 -18.93 10.02
C PRO A 118 -20.88 -18.37 9.58
N GLU A 119 -21.87 -19.24 9.35
CA GLU A 119 -23.19 -18.83 8.87
C GLU A 119 -23.93 -17.91 9.85
N GLU A 120 -23.68 -18.05 11.15
CA GLU A 120 -24.23 -17.22 12.22
C GLU A 120 -23.73 -15.77 12.19
N LYS A 121 -22.69 -15.46 11.40
CA LYS A 121 -22.21 -14.08 11.19
C LYS A 121 -22.91 -13.34 10.04
N GLY A 122 -23.56 -14.07 9.12
CA GLY A 122 -24.19 -13.51 7.91
C GLY A 122 -23.87 -14.29 6.64
N PRO A 123 -24.43 -13.90 5.48
CA PRO A 123 -24.02 -14.41 4.17
C PRO A 123 -22.61 -13.93 3.79
N VAL A 124 -21.87 -14.69 2.98
CA VAL A 124 -20.51 -14.28 2.55
C VAL A 124 -20.49 -13.03 1.67
N THR A 125 -21.64 -12.53 1.22
CA THR A 125 -21.78 -11.26 0.50
C THR A 125 -21.56 -10.03 1.39
N ASP A 126 -21.62 -10.18 2.71
CA ASP A 126 -21.37 -9.11 3.68
C ASP A 126 -19.86 -8.87 3.90
N ILE A 127 -19.01 -9.71 3.31
CA ILE A 127 -17.57 -9.50 3.24
C ILE A 127 -17.31 -8.60 2.04
N ASP A 128 -17.08 -7.32 2.29
CA ASP A 128 -16.64 -6.39 1.26
C ASP A 128 -15.37 -6.92 0.56
N PRO A 129 -15.30 -6.84 -0.77
CA PRO A 129 -14.10 -7.21 -1.51
C PRO A 129 -13.07 -6.09 -1.34
N ILE A 130 -12.44 -5.96 -0.18
CA ILE A 130 -11.42 -4.93 0.12
C ILE A 130 -10.19 -5.56 0.78
N GLY A 131 -9.05 -4.88 0.67
CA GLY A 131 -7.86 -5.14 1.47
C GLY A 131 -7.51 -3.96 2.37
N ASN A 132 -6.42 -4.08 3.12
CA ASN A 132 -6.01 -3.08 4.12
C ASN A 132 -5.38 -1.79 3.55
N SER A 133 -5.32 -1.61 2.23
CA SER A 133 -4.54 -0.53 1.60
C SER A 133 -5.04 -0.18 0.20
N PRO A 134 -5.30 1.11 -0.09
CA PRO A 134 -5.58 2.15 0.90
C PRO A 134 -6.96 1.95 1.56
N VAL A 135 -7.05 2.27 2.84
CA VAL A 135 -8.33 2.36 3.57
C VAL A 135 -8.29 3.57 4.48
N ILE A 136 -9.32 4.42 4.43
CA ILE A 136 -9.58 5.43 5.47
C ILE A 136 -10.62 4.83 6.43
N ILE A 137 -10.24 4.64 7.68
CA ILE A 137 -11.07 4.03 8.73
C ILE A 137 -11.03 4.88 9.99
N LYS A 138 -12.16 4.96 10.71
CA LYS A 138 -12.24 5.62 12.01
C LYS A 138 -11.38 4.86 13.04
N LYS A 139 -10.55 5.56 13.81
CA LYS A 139 -9.58 4.97 14.74
C LYS A 139 -10.21 3.93 15.67
N SER A 140 -11.35 4.24 16.29
CA SER A 140 -12.04 3.33 17.21
C SER A 140 -12.49 2.02 16.57
N LEU A 141 -12.82 2.03 15.27
CA LEU A 141 -13.14 0.80 14.53
C LEU A 141 -11.88 0.01 14.21
N LEU A 142 -10.76 0.68 13.92
CA LEU A 142 -9.48 0.01 13.71
C LEU A 142 -8.95 -0.64 15.01
N GLU A 143 -9.09 0.06 16.14
CA GLU A 143 -8.82 -0.46 17.50
C GLU A 143 -9.67 -1.72 17.79
N GLU A 144 -10.97 -1.70 17.46
CA GLU A 144 -11.88 -2.85 17.63
C GLU A 144 -11.53 -4.06 16.76
N ILE A 145 -11.26 -3.87 15.46
CA ILE A 145 -11.05 -4.99 14.53
C ILE A 145 -9.63 -5.55 14.52
N SER A 146 -8.60 -4.80 14.92
CA SER A 146 -7.19 -5.20 14.74
C SER A 146 -6.81 -6.53 15.42
N PRO A 147 -7.26 -6.85 16.65
CA PRO A 147 -7.03 -8.17 17.24
C PRO A 147 -7.70 -9.30 16.45
N THR A 148 -8.87 -9.06 15.85
CA THR A 148 -9.56 -10.05 15.01
C THR A 148 -8.86 -10.20 13.66
N TRP A 149 -8.35 -9.12 13.09
CA TRP A 149 -7.58 -9.12 11.82
C TRP A 149 -6.32 -9.99 11.94
N VAL A 150 -5.49 -9.81 12.98
CA VAL A 150 -4.32 -10.67 13.24
C VAL A 150 -4.73 -12.14 13.31
N ASN A 151 -5.72 -12.46 14.16
CA ASN A 151 -6.13 -13.84 14.40
C ASN A 151 -6.75 -14.51 13.17
N VAL A 152 -7.48 -13.78 12.33
CA VAL A 152 -7.99 -14.31 11.05
C VAL A 152 -6.87 -14.52 10.05
N SER A 153 -5.96 -13.55 9.87
CA SER A 153 -4.85 -13.67 8.91
C SER A 153 -3.90 -14.82 9.23
N LEU A 154 -3.56 -15.05 10.51
CA LEU A 154 -2.77 -16.21 10.92
C LEU A 154 -3.50 -17.53 10.60
N ARG A 155 -4.78 -17.66 11.00
CA ARG A 155 -5.58 -18.86 10.72
C ARG A 155 -5.80 -19.12 9.23
N MET A 156 -5.86 -18.07 8.40
CA MET A 156 -5.94 -18.19 6.93
C MET A 156 -4.61 -18.68 6.33
N LYS A 157 -3.46 -18.32 6.90
CA LYS A 157 -2.14 -18.84 6.48
C LYS A 157 -1.88 -20.27 6.98
N ASP A 158 -2.48 -20.64 8.11
CA ASP A 158 -2.42 -21.99 8.65
C ASP A 158 -3.14 -23.02 7.76
N ASP A 159 -4.17 -22.62 7.02
CA ASP A 159 -4.99 -23.47 6.15
C ASP A 159 -4.46 -23.50 4.70
N PRO A 160 -3.89 -24.63 4.21
CA PRO A 160 -3.22 -24.67 2.90
C PRO A 160 -4.14 -24.46 1.69
N GLN A 161 -5.46 -24.62 1.87
CA GLN A 161 -6.45 -24.36 0.81
C GLN A 161 -6.73 -22.85 0.69
N THR A 162 -6.73 -22.13 1.82
CA THR A 162 -6.96 -20.69 1.90
C THR A 162 -5.77 -19.89 1.39
N ASP A 163 -4.56 -20.23 1.84
CA ASP A 163 -3.30 -19.60 1.41
C ASP A 163 -3.12 -19.65 -0.11
N LYS A 164 -3.55 -20.75 -0.75
CA LYS A 164 -3.52 -20.92 -2.20
C LYS A 164 -4.55 -20.06 -2.96
N ALA A 165 -5.62 -19.62 -2.31
CA ALA A 165 -6.77 -19.01 -2.98
C ALA A 165 -6.75 -17.46 -3.02
N PHE A 166 -6.26 -16.80 -1.97
CA PHE A 166 -6.50 -15.36 -1.73
C PHE A 166 -5.27 -14.45 -1.82
N GLY A 167 -4.26 -14.82 -2.61
CA GLY A 167 -2.90 -14.28 -2.45
C GLY A 167 -2.69 -12.75 -2.57
N TRP A 168 -3.44 -12.01 -3.40
CA TRP A 168 -3.08 -10.64 -3.83
C TRP A 168 -4.25 -9.75 -4.34
N VAL A 169 -3.98 -8.43 -4.55
CA VAL A 169 -4.64 -7.40 -5.43
C VAL A 169 -6.10 -6.98 -5.07
N LEU A 170 -6.73 -5.77 -5.29
CA LEU A 170 -6.77 -4.53 -6.15
C LEU A 170 -8.04 -4.42 -7.14
N GLU A 171 -8.69 -3.35 -7.68
CA GLU A 171 -8.44 -1.98 -8.25
C GLU A 171 -9.66 -0.96 -8.16
N ILE A 172 -9.57 0.30 -7.61
CA ILE A 172 -10.46 1.52 -7.91
C ILE A 172 -10.05 2.96 -7.42
N LEU A 173 -9.64 3.24 -6.16
CA LEU A 173 -9.46 4.62 -5.58
C LEU A 173 -8.08 5.28 -5.87
N ILE A 174 -7.11 4.46 -6.22
CA ILE A 174 -5.73 4.71 -6.69
C ILE A 174 -5.61 4.23 -8.14
N VAL A 175 -4.63 4.73 -8.88
CA VAL A 175 -4.20 4.13 -10.15
C VAL A 175 -2.99 3.21 -9.99
N GLN A 176 -2.92 2.16 -10.81
CA GLN A 176 -1.83 1.19 -10.88
C GLN A 176 -1.16 1.18 -12.27
N PRO A 177 -0.13 2.01 -12.51
CA PRO A 177 0.72 1.87 -13.68
C PRO A 177 1.37 0.47 -13.70
N PRO A 178 1.39 -0.25 -14.84
CA PRO A 178 1.04 0.18 -16.20
C PRO A 178 -0.41 -0.11 -16.64
N TRP A 179 -1.28 -0.61 -15.76
CA TRP A 179 -2.63 -1.09 -16.09
C TRP A 179 -3.64 0.05 -16.26
N ASP A 180 -3.74 0.93 -15.27
CA ASP A 180 -4.47 2.19 -15.42
C ASP A 180 -3.72 3.13 -16.36
N LEU A 181 -4.37 3.63 -17.39
CA LEU A 181 -3.71 4.40 -18.46
C LEU A 181 -3.64 5.91 -18.18
N GLU A 182 -4.63 6.44 -17.48
CA GLU A 182 -4.81 7.86 -17.15
C GLU A 182 -4.87 8.05 -15.64
N VAL A 183 -4.38 9.18 -15.12
CA VAL A 183 -4.39 9.50 -13.68
C VAL A 183 -5.73 10.10 -13.25
N GLY A 184 -6.39 10.84 -14.15
CA GLY A 184 -7.73 11.40 -13.96
C GLY A 184 -7.86 12.24 -12.68
N LYS A 185 -8.81 11.84 -11.82
CA LYS A 185 -9.10 12.48 -10.51
C LYS A 185 -8.59 11.67 -9.32
N THR A 186 -7.71 10.69 -9.52
CA THR A 186 -7.26 9.81 -8.43
C THR A 186 -6.31 10.51 -7.46
N PHE A 187 -6.31 10.04 -6.21
CA PHE A 187 -5.50 10.64 -5.14
C PHE A 187 -4.10 10.05 -5.04
N ILE A 188 -3.94 8.80 -5.46
CA ILE A 188 -2.74 7.98 -5.25
C ILE A 188 -2.36 7.25 -6.53
N ILE A 189 -1.06 7.19 -6.84
CA ILE A 189 -0.44 6.18 -7.72
C ILE A 189 0.17 5.08 -6.84
N HIS A 190 -0.16 3.81 -7.10
CA HIS A 190 0.48 2.64 -6.48
C HIS A 190 1.37 1.94 -7.51
N TYR A 191 2.70 2.09 -7.38
CA TYR A 191 3.66 1.58 -8.37
C TYR A 191 4.11 0.14 -8.08
N THR A 192 3.15 -0.77 -7.87
CA THR A 192 3.48 -2.15 -7.49
C THR A 192 4.01 -2.99 -8.65
N TYR A 193 3.65 -2.70 -9.90
CA TYR A 193 4.06 -3.48 -11.08
C TYR A 193 5.28 -2.90 -11.81
N GLY A 194 5.97 -3.76 -12.56
CA GLY A 194 6.99 -3.35 -13.52
C GLY A 194 6.35 -2.70 -14.75
N CYS A 195 6.80 -1.49 -15.08
CA CYS A 195 6.44 -0.75 -16.28
C CYS A 195 7.50 -1.02 -17.35
N ASP A 196 7.39 -2.14 -18.06
CA ASP A 196 8.33 -2.59 -19.09
C ASP A 196 7.80 -2.33 -20.50
N TYR A 197 8.51 -1.55 -21.31
CA TYR A 197 8.08 -1.10 -22.63
C TYR A 197 9.17 -1.22 -23.70
N ASN A 198 8.77 -1.44 -24.95
CA ASN A 198 9.64 -1.26 -26.11
C ASN A 198 9.72 0.22 -26.54
N LEU A 199 10.68 0.58 -27.39
CA LEU A 199 10.89 1.95 -27.87
C LEU A 199 9.75 2.50 -28.76
N LYS A 200 8.72 1.69 -29.05
CA LYS A 200 7.48 2.09 -29.73
C LYS A 200 6.31 2.30 -28.76
N GLY A 201 6.56 2.27 -27.45
CA GLY A 201 5.57 2.49 -26.41
C GLY A 201 4.65 1.30 -26.11
N ALA A 202 4.92 0.11 -26.64
CA ALA A 202 4.13 -1.09 -26.35
C ALA A 202 4.69 -1.89 -25.16
N LEU A 203 3.80 -2.31 -24.26
CA LEU A 203 4.13 -3.04 -23.03
C LEU A 203 4.71 -4.44 -23.33
N THR A 204 5.84 -4.79 -22.73
CA THR A 204 6.52 -6.08 -22.93
C THR A 204 6.20 -7.06 -21.82
N TYR A 205 4.98 -7.60 -21.81
CA TYR A 205 4.49 -8.48 -20.73
C TYR A 205 5.44 -9.65 -20.42
N GLY A 206 5.79 -9.80 -19.14
CA GLY A 206 6.65 -10.87 -18.63
C GLY A 206 8.13 -10.78 -19.05
N LYS A 207 8.59 -9.64 -19.60
CA LYS A 207 9.97 -9.44 -20.09
C LYS A 207 10.48 -8.05 -19.76
N ILE A 208 11.77 -7.94 -19.49
CA ILE A 208 12.45 -6.64 -19.35
C ILE A 208 12.31 -5.87 -20.67
N GLY A 209 11.80 -4.64 -20.58
CA GLY A 209 11.63 -3.74 -21.72
C GLY A 209 12.94 -3.08 -22.19
N GLU A 210 12.90 -2.45 -23.36
CA GLU A 210 13.96 -1.54 -23.83
C GLU A 210 13.98 -0.25 -23.00
N TRP A 211 12.82 0.15 -22.48
CA TRP A 211 12.66 1.08 -21.37
C TRP A 211 11.94 0.37 -20.22
N ARG A 212 12.34 0.64 -18.97
CA ARG A 212 11.81 -0.02 -17.78
C ARG A 212 11.77 0.92 -16.58
N PHE A 213 10.68 0.86 -15.81
CA PHE A 213 10.64 1.30 -14.41
C PHE A 213 10.01 0.21 -13.55
N ASP A 214 10.74 -0.30 -12.55
CA ASP A 214 10.22 -1.23 -11.54
C ASP A 214 10.97 -0.98 -10.22
N LYS A 215 10.23 -0.84 -9.11
CA LYS A 215 10.80 -0.69 -7.76
C LYS A 215 11.79 -1.82 -7.40
N ARG A 216 11.59 -3.02 -7.97
CA ARG A 216 12.45 -4.21 -7.74
C ARG A 216 13.83 -4.11 -8.41
N SER A 217 14.04 -3.16 -9.31
CA SER A 217 15.37 -2.83 -9.83
C SER A 217 16.19 -1.95 -8.87
N TYR A 218 15.62 -1.54 -7.74
CA TYR A 218 16.19 -0.60 -6.76
C TYR A 218 16.06 -1.13 -5.31
N LEU A 219 16.40 -2.41 -5.10
CA LEU A 219 16.33 -3.07 -3.78
C LEU A 219 17.57 -2.82 -2.90
N SER A 220 18.73 -2.55 -3.51
CA SER A 220 20.00 -2.34 -2.81
C SER A 220 20.37 -0.87 -2.59
N GLY A 221 19.42 0.04 -2.80
CA GLY A 221 19.61 1.49 -2.80
C GLY A 221 18.58 2.19 -3.70
N PRO A 222 18.46 3.52 -3.59
CA PRO A 222 17.43 4.29 -4.27
C PRO A 222 17.56 4.29 -5.81
N PRO A 223 16.45 4.54 -6.54
CA PRO A 223 16.54 4.86 -7.96
C PRO A 223 17.38 6.12 -8.20
N PRO A 224 18.22 6.16 -9.25
CA PRO A 224 19.06 7.31 -9.55
C PRO A 224 18.22 8.55 -9.90
N ARG A 225 18.81 9.74 -9.73
CA ARG A 225 18.23 11.00 -10.23
C ARG A 225 18.10 10.97 -11.76
N ASN A 226 17.11 11.69 -12.27
CA ASN A 226 16.92 11.93 -13.71
C ASN A 226 16.79 10.61 -14.54
N LEU A 227 15.90 9.73 -14.10
CA LEU A 227 15.41 8.59 -14.88
C LEU A 227 14.91 9.08 -16.25
N SER A 228 15.19 8.32 -17.31
CA SER A 228 14.65 8.61 -18.63
C SER A 228 13.12 8.55 -18.60
N LEU A 229 12.48 9.56 -19.21
CA LEU A 229 11.03 9.48 -19.47
C LEU A 229 10.76 8.31 -20.44
N PRO A 230 9.60 7.65 -20.31
CA PRO A 230 9.25 6.54 -21.20
C PRO A 230 9.07 7.00 -22.66
N PRO A 231 9.19 6.07 -23.63
CA PRO A 231 9.05 6.38 -25.05
C PRO A 231 7.63 6.87 -25.41
N PRO A 232 7.47 7.55 -26.57
CA PRO A 232 6.15 7.94 -27.08
C PRO A 232 5.20 6.74 -27.20
N GLY A 233 3.94 6.94 -26.82
CA GLY A 233 2.90 5.89 -26.80
C GLY A 233 2.71 5.19 -25.45
N VAL A 234 3.63 5.38 -24.49
CA VAL A 234 3.44 4.90 -23.11
C VAL A 234 2.36 5.72 -22.38
N PRO A 235 1.55 5.13 -21.46
CA PRO A 235 0.41 5.82 -20.85
C PRO A 235 0.77 7.01 -19.94
N GLU A 236 -0.22 7.90 -19.75
CA GLU A 236 -0.10 9.12 -18.95
C GLU A 236 0.23 8.83 -17.49
N SER A 237 -0.33 7.76 -16.93
CA SER A 237 -0.05 7.28 -15.57
C SER A 237 1.43 6.92 -15.33
N VAL A 238 2.06 6.22 -16.27
CA VAL A 238 3.49 5.86 -16.22
C VAL A 238 4.36 7.11 -16.40
N ILE A 239 3.99 8.00 -17.33
CA ILE A 239 4.66 9.29 -17.53
C ILE A 239 4.59 10.15 -16.25
N ARG A 240 3.45 10.19 -15.58
CA ARG A 240 3.25 10.93 -14.32
C ARG A 240 4.06 10.32 -13.18
N LEU A 241 4.03 9.00 -13.02
CA LEU A 241 4.84 8.26 -12.05
C LEU A 241 6.33 8.60 -12.18
N VAL A 242 6.91 8.47 -13.38
CA VAL A 242 8.35 8.71 -13.61
C VAL A 242 8.71 10.18 -13.36
N LYS A 243 7.85 11.13 -13.78
CA LYS A 243 8.03 12.56 -13.46
C LYS A 243 8.00 12.81 -11.95
N MET A 244 7.11 12.18 -11.19
CA MET A 244 6.99 12.35 -9.75
C MET A 244 8.10 11.65 -8.97
N VAL A 245 8.68 10.56 -9.49
CA VAL A 245 9.92 9.99 -8.98
C VAL A 245 11.07 10.96 -9.22
N ASN A 246 11.27 11.45 -10.46
CA ASN A 246 12.33 12.39 -10.79
C ASN A 246 12.27 13.70 -9.99
N GLU A 247 11.07 14.25 -9.75
CA GLU A 247 10.92 15.44 -8.92
C GLU A 247 11.29 15.17 -7.45
N ALA A 248 10.90 14.03 -6.89
CA ALA A 248 11.29 13.63 -5.54
C ALA A 248 12.80 13.39 -5.42
N THR A 249 13.40 12.59 -6.31
CA THR A 249 14.84 12.29 -6.28
C THR A 249 15.68 13.56 -6.51
N ALA A 250 15.22 14.50 -7.34
CA ALA A 250 15.88 15.79 -7.53
C ALA A 250 15.86 16.69 -6.27
N ASN A 251 14.79 16.65 -5.47
CA ASN A 251 14.58 17.58 -4.36
C ASN A 251 14.91 17.01 -2.97
N ILE A 252 15.21 15.71 -2.84
CA ILE A 252 15.66 15.12 -1.57
C ILE A 252 17.19 15.35 -1.40
N PRO A 253 17.64 15.99 -0.30
CA PRO A 253 19.06 16.10 0.04
C PRO A 253 19.67 14.71 0.29
N GLY A 254 20.95 14.53 -0.04
CA GLY A 254 21.67 13.27 0.24
C GLY A 254 21.15 12.02 -0.46
N TRP A 255 20.19 12.13 -1.38
CA TRP A 255 19.52 11.00 -2.03
C TRP A 255 20.47 9.92 -2.55
N ASP A 256 21.52 10.33 -3.26
CA ASP A 256 22.51 9.47 -3.92
C ASP A 256 23.50 8.82 -2.94
N THR A 257 23.44 9.21 -1.66
CA THR A 257 24.21 8.65 -0.54
C THR A 257 23.35 7.85 0.44
N LEU A 258 22.03 7.71 0.19
CA LEU A 258 21.19 6.80 0.95
C LEU A 258 21.54 5.35 0.59
N THR A 259 22.18 4.63 1.51
CA THR A 259 22.27 3.17 1.43
C THR A 259 20.90 2.54 1.71
N SER A 260 20.71 1.27 1.35
CA SER A 260 19.64 0.47 1.95
C SER A 260 19.80 0.47 3.48
N GLY A 261 18.71 0.78 4.19
CA GLY A 261 18.55 0.48 5.62
C GLY A 261 18.08 -0.96 5.82
#